data_AF-A0A7X9BDI0-F1
#
_entry.id   AF-A0A7X9BDI0-F1
#
_cell.length_a   1.000
_cell.length_b   1.000
_cell.length_c   1.000
_cell.angle_alpha   90.00
_cell.angle_beta   90.00
_cell.angle_gamma   90.00
#
_symmetry.space_group_name_H-M   'P 1'
#
loop_
_entity.id
_entity.type
_entity.pdbx_description
1 polymer ?
#
loop_
_entity_poly.entity_id
_entity_poly.type
_entity_poly.pdbx_seq_one_letter_code
_entity_poly.pdbx_strand_id
1 'polypeptide(L)'
;MEQIRNLSETLTSFHSDLNRIQTVAGTLSQVERQHYQELTKYEDDRLASIAVAEQSSARQLGEIKQICIAMAQKIEELQQSMKGR
;
A
#
# COMPACT_ATOMS: atom_id res chain seq x y z
N MET A 1 -19.41 6.42 -27.04
CA MET A 1 -19.45 6.97 -25.66
C MET A 1 -19.51 5.89 -24.59
N GLU A 2 -20.22 4.77 -24.80
CA GLU A 2 -20.36 3.69 -23.80
C GLU A 2 -19.02 3.07 -23.35
N GLN A 3 -18.10 2.79 -24.28
CA GLN A 3 -16.77 2.27 -23.93
C GLN A 3 -15.95 3.22 -23.05
N ILE A 4 -16.05 4.54 -23.29
CA ILE A 4 -15.36 5.58 -22.49
C ILE A 4 -15.95 5.63 -21.08
N ARG A 5 -17.27 5.47 -20.95
CA ARG A 5 -17.96 5.39 -19.67
C ARG A 5 -17.56 4.14 -18.89
N ASN A 6 -17.56 2.97 -19.52
CA ASN A 6 -17.14 1.71 -18.89
C ASN A 6 -15.68 1.76 -18.42
N LEU A 7 -14.79 2.38 -19.20
CA LEU A 7 -13.40 2.61 -18.81
C LEU A 7 -13.30 3.54 -17.61
N SER A 8 -14.06 4.65 -17.60
CA SER A 8 -14.07 5.59 -16.47
C SER A 8 -14.57 4.94 -15.16
N GLU A 9 -15.61 4.10 -15.26
CA GLU A 9 -16.15 3.35 -14.11
C GLU A 9 -15.12 2.33 -13.60
N THR A 10 -14.46 1.59 -14.50
CA THR A 10 -13.35 0.68 -14.16
C THR A 10 -12.21 1.39 -13.45
N LEU A 11 -11.76 2.54 -13.98
CA LEU A 11 -10.68 3.33 -13.37
C LEU A 11 -11.07 3.83 -11.98
N THR A 12 -12.33 4.22 -11.78
CA THR A 12 -12.85 4.64 -10.46
C THR A 12 -12.81 3.48 -9.46
N SER A 13 -13.20 2.28 -9.88
CA SER A 13 -13.09 1.07 -9.05
C SER A 13 -11.65 0.78 -8.66
N PHE A 14 -10.72 0.81 -9.63
CA PHE A 14 -9.30 0.58 -9.37
C PHE A 14 -8.68 1.61 -8.42
N HIS A 15 -9.02 2.89 -8.56
CA HIS A 15 -8.57 3.93 -7.62
C HIS A 15 -9.03 3.63 -6.19
N SER A 16 -10.31 3.27 -6.02
CA SER A 16 -10.85 2.86 -4.73
C SER A 16 -10.14 1.64 -4.14
N ASP A 17 -9.90 0.59 -4.95
CA ASP A 17 -9.21 -0.62 -4.50
C ASP A 17 -7.75 -0.34 -4.13
N LEU A 18 -7.04 0.49 -4.89
CA LEU A 18 -5.67 0.93 -4.57
C LEU A 18 -5.63 1.68 -3.24
N ASN A 19 -6.60 2.56 -2.96
CA ASN A 19 -6.68 3.26 -1.67
C ASN A 19 -6.91 2.29 -0.51
N ARG A 20 -7.74 1.25 -0.71
CA ARG A 20 -7.97 0.21 0.31
C ARG A 20 -6.69 -0.58 0.57
N ILE A 21 -6.01 -1.03 -0.48
CA ILE A 21 -4.74 -1.77 -0.35
C ILE A 21 -3.67 -0.89 0.32
N GLN A 22 -3.54 0.37 -0.09
CA GLN A 22 -2.63 1.35 0.52
C GLN A 22 -2.87 1.48 2.03
N THR A 23 -4.15 1.56 2.43
CA THR A 23 -4.53 1.69 3.83
C THR A 23 -4.12 0.44 4.62
N VAL A 24 -4.47 -0.75 4.12
CA VAL A 24 -4.13 -2.02 4.77
C VAL A 24 -2.60 -2.19 4.86
N ALA A 25 -1.87 -1.94 3.77
CA ALA A 25 -0.41 -2.01 3.77
C ALA A 25 0.21 -1.02 4.78
N GLY A 26 -0.34 0.18 4.88
CA GLY A 26 0.08 1.17 5.89
C GLY A 26 -0.16 0.68 7.32
N THR A 27 -1.33 0.13 7.61
CA THR A 27 -1.67 -0.42 8.93
C THR A 27 -0.77 -1.60 9.29
N LEU A 28 -0.59 -2.57 8.40
CA LEU A 28 0.27 -3.72 8.65
C LEU A 28 1.74 -3.27 8.83
N SER A 29 2.23 -2.32 8.03
CA SER A 29 3.59 -1.79 8.21
C SER A 29 3.80 -1.19 9.60
N GLN A 30 2.78 -0.53 10.16
CA GLN A 30 2.82 0.00 11.52
C GLN A 30 2.81 -1.12 12.57
N VAL A 31 1.97 -2.14 12.39
CA VAL A 31 1.92 -3.31 13.29
C VAL A 31 3.27 -4.03 13.33
N GLU A 32 3.89 -4.30 12.19
CA GLU A 32 5.20 -4.97 12.18
C GLU A 32 6.32 -4.13 12.79
N ARG A 33 6.24 -2.80 12.69
CA ARG A 33 7.16 -1.91 13.44
C ARG A 33 6.97 -2.03 14.95
N GLN A 34 5.72 -2.18 15.41
CA GLN A 34 5.44 -2.41 16.83
C GLN A 34 5.98 -3.77 17.29
N HIS A 35 5.75 -4.84 16.51
CA HIS A 35 6.32 -6.15 16.80
C HIS A 35 7.85 -6.11 16.86
N TYR A 36 8.52 -5.46 15.90
CA TYR A 36 9.96 -5.25 15.94
C TYR A 36 10.42 -4.58 17.25
N GLN A 37 9.75 -3.49 17.64
CA GLN A 37 10.06 -2.76 18.88
C GLN A 37 9.81 -3.58 20.14
N GLU A 38 8.83 -4.47 20.13
CA GLU A 38 8.53 -5.34 21.27
C GLU A 38 9.52 -6.50 21.39
N LEU A 39 9.83 -7.16 20.28
CA LEU A 39 10.75 -8.30 20.24
C LEU A 39 12.18 -7.89 20.60
N THR A 40 12.61 -6.68 20.21
CA THR A 40 13.95 -6.16 20.53
C THR A 40 14.15 -5.74 21.99
N LYS A 41 13.11 -5.78 22.83
CA LYS A 41 13.23 -5.51 24.28
C LYS A 41 13.83 -6.67 25.07
N TYR A 42 13.88 -7.86 24.48
CA TYR A 42 14.34 -9.07 25.14
C TYR A 42 15.74 -9.43 24.65
N GLU A 43 16.64 -9.79 25.56
CA GLU A 43 17.98 -10.34 25.23
C GLU A 43 17.87 -11.82 24.87
N ASP A 44 17.11 -12.13 23.82
CA ASP A 44 16.92 -13.47 23.28
C ASP A 44 17.21 -13.49 21.77
N ASP A 45 18.21 -14.29 21.37
CA ASP A 45 18.69 -14.37 19.98
C ASP A 45 17.60 -14.84 19.00
N ARG A 46 16.69 -15.71 19.44
CA ARG A 46 15.57 -16.16 18.61
C ARG A 46 14.58 -15.03 18.40
N LEU A 47 14.25 -14.26 19.43
CA LEU A 47 13.38 -13.08 19.30
C LEU A 47 14.04 -12.01 18.43
N ALA A 48 15.36 -11.84 18.50
CA ALA A 48 16.11 -10.93 17.62
C ALA A 48 15.97 -11.33 16.14
N SER A 49 16.04 -12.62 15.82
CA SER A 49 15.85 -13.12 14.45
C SER A 49 14.44 -12.84 13.91
N ILE A 50 13.42 -12.99 14.74
CA ILE A 50 12.02 -12.68 14.38
C ILE A 50 11.88 -11.17 14.17
N ALA A 51 12.47 -10.35 15.05
CA ALA A 51 12.42 -8.90 14.92
C ALA A 51 12.98 -8.43 13.56
N VAL A 52 14.10 -8.99 13.09
CA VAL A 52 14.66 -8.67 11.76
C VAL A 52 13.66 -8.99 10.64
N ALA A 53 12.93 -10.11 10.76
CA ALA A 53 11.88 -10.44 9.80
C ALA A 53 10.74 -9.41 9.84
N GLU A 54 10.27 -9.00 11.03
CA GLU A 54 9.21 -7.99 11.15
C GLU A 54 9.65 -6.62 10.62
N GLN A 55 10.91 -6.23 10.84
CA GLN A 55 11.45 -5.01 10.27
C GLN A 55 11.48 -5.05 8.74
N SER A 56 11.80 -6.21 8.15
CA SER A 56 11.77 -6.42 6.71
C SER A 56 10.34 -6.34 6.16
N SER A 57 9.40 -7.05 6.78
CA SER A 57 7.97 -7.01 6.45
C SER A 57 7.41 -5.60 6.50
N ALA A 58 7.73 -4.85 7.56
CA ALA A 58 7.33 -3.44 7.70
C ALA A 58 7.82 -2.57 6.52
N ARG A 59 9.05 -2.80 6.05
CA ARG A 59 9.63 -2.07 4.92
C ARG A 59 8.90 -2.41 3.62
N GLN A 60 8.70 -3.69 3.33
CA GLN A 60 8.02 -4.17 2.13
C GLN A 60 6.57 -3.66 2.06
N LEU A 61 5.84 -3.68 3.19
CA LEU A 61 4.50 -3.11 3.28
C LEU A 61 4.50 -1.59 3.05
N GLY A 62 5.54 -0.90 3.53
CA GLY A 62 5.76 0.51 3.22
C GLY A 62 5.97 0.78 1.74
N GLU A 63 6.70 -0.08 1.04
CA GLU A 63 6.91 0.01 -0.42
C GLU A 63 5.61 -0.25 -1.18
N ILE A 64 4.84 -1.28 -0.81
CA ILE A 64 3.52 -1.57 -1.38
C ILE A 64 2.60 -0.35 -1.24
N LYS A 65 2.58 0.28 -0.06
CA LYS A 65 1.82 1.53 0.16
C LYS A 65 2.20 2.61 -0.84
N GLN A 66 3.50 2.83 -1.09
CA GLN A 66 3.96 3.85 -2.04
C GLN A 66 3.59 3.50 -3.48
N ILE A 67 3.68 2.22 -3.86
CA ILE A 67 3.25 1.75 -5.18
C ILE A 67 1.76 2.04 -5.39
N CYS A 68 0.90 1.74 -4.41
CA CYS A 68 -0.52 2.03 -4.50
C CYS A 68 -0.81 3.53 -4.66
N ILE A 69 -0.11 4.40 -3.92
CA ILE A 69 -0.22 5.86 -4.07
C ILE A 69 0.14 6.29 -5.49
N ALA A 70 1.28 5.83 -6.01
CA ALA A 70 1.73 6.20 -7.35
C ALA A 70 0.75 5.71 -8.44
N MET A 71 0.19 4.51 -8.29
CA MET A 71 -0.82 3.99 -9.21
C MET A 71 -2.13 4.79 -9.14
N ALA A 72 -2.59 5.16 -7.94
CA ALA A 72 -3.79 5.98 -7.77
C ALA A 72 -3.63 7.36 -8.45
N GLN A 73 -2.47 7.99 -8.30
CA GLN A 73 -2.13 9.24 -9.00
C GLN A 73 -2.15 9.07 -10.52
N LYS A 74 -1.58 7.97 -11.05
CA LYS A 74 -1.63 7.68 -12.49
C LYS A 74 -3.05 7.49 -13.00
N ILE A 75 -3.94 6.88 -12.21
CA ILE A 75 -5.36 6.76 -12.57
C ILE A 75 -6.03 8.14 -12.61
N GLU A 76 -5.76 9.01 -11.65
CA GLU A 76 -6.30 10.39 -11.64
C GLU A 76 -5.86 11.18 -12.88
N GLU A 77 -4.57 11.10 -13.25
CA GLU A 77 -4.03 11.73 -14.47
C GLU A 77 -4.74 11.22 -15.75
N LEU A 78 -4.99 9.90 -15.84
CA LEU A 78 -5.72 9.30 -16.96
C LEU A 78 -7.16 9.79 -17.02
N GLN A 79 -7.86 9.81 -15.88
CA GLN A 79 -9.25 10.29 -15.81
C GLN A 79 -9.37 11.77 -16.17
N GLN A 80 -8.41 12.62 -15.76
CA GLN A 80 -8.36 14.03 -16.15
C GLN A 80 -8.14 14.19 -17.65
N SER A 81 -7.22 13.41 -18.23
CA SER A 81 -6.92 13.41 -19.67
C SER A 81 -8.13 12.98 -20.50
N MET A 82 -8.99 12.10 -19.97
CA MET A 82 -10.24 11.68 -20.61
C MET A 82 -11.35 12.73 -20.54
N LYS A 83 -11.37 13.59 -19.51
CA LYS A 83 -12.33 14.70 -19.37
C LYS A 83 -11.97 15.92 -20.23
N GLY A 84 -10.69 16.09 -20.56
CA GLY A 84 -10.18 17.18 -21.40
C GLY A 84 -10.25 16.92 -22.91
N ARG A 85 -10.83 15.79 -23.35
CA ARG A 85 -11.14 15.47 -24.74
C ARG A 85 -12.65 15.46 -24.94
#